data_AF-A0A7H8JPV0-F1
#
_entry.id   AF-A0A7H8JPV0-F1
#
_cell.length_a   1.000
_cell.length_b   1.000
_cell.length_c   1.000
_cell.angle_alpha   90.00
_cell.angle_beta   90.00
_cell.angle_gamma   90.00
#
_symmetry.space_group_name_H-M   'P 1'
#
loop_
_entity.id
_entity.type
_entity.pdbx_description
1 polymer ?
#
loop_
_entity_poly.entity_id
_entity_poly.type
_entity_poly.pdbx_seq_one_letter_code
_entity_poly.pdbx_strand_id
1 'polypeptide(L)'
;MNPTAFIGAALLVIIGAVATAFFTGVFEDGGGAGGEEDKGRAVSPSDAAGSTSGECRGASCQGKSANDYGCAGDAKVLAHAEKGVYLELKYSPECAAAWGKITQGRVGDVVRIDRGVGKSAQAVITSGYDNHTTMIPAEGDFALEACAEPNDTDGTADWDRFCVKATAADVTGR
;
A
#
# COMPACT_ATOMS: atom_id res chain seq x y z
N MET A 1 -3.31 41.93 31.68
CA MET A 1 -3.21 42.98 30.65
C MET A 1 -1.75 43.35 30.45
N ASN A 2 -1.24 43.11 29.24
CA ASN A 2 -0.12 43.79 28.58
C ASN A 2 -0.11 43.37 27.09
N PRO A 3 0.39 44.20 26.16
CA PRO A 3 -0.35 44.59 24.97
C PRO A 3 0.06 43.90 23.67
N THR A 4 -0.87 44.01 22.72
CA THR A 4 -0.80 43.72 21.28
C THR A 4 0.49 44.13 20.56
N ALA A 5 0.95 43.25 19.67
CA ALA A 5 1.66 43.63 18.46
C ALA A 5 1.08 42.85 17.27
N PHE A 6 0.23 43.52 16.49
CA PHE A 6 -0.17 43.10 15.16
C PHE A 6 0.94 43.50 14.18
N ILE A 7 1.48 42.55 13.41
CA ILE A 7 2.30 42.86 12.22
C ILE A 7 1.70 42.08 11.05
N GLY A 8 1.37 42.84 10.00
CA GLY A 8 0.53 42.45 8.89
C GLY A 8 1.21 41.68 7.76
N ALA A 9 0.36 41.40 6.77
CA ALA A 9 0.47 40.45 5.67
C ALA A 9 1.49 40.78 4.58
N ALA A 10 1.89 39.74 3.83
CA ALA A 10 2.28 39.85 2.43
C ALA A 10 1.74 38.63 1.65
N LEU A 11 0.67 38.84 0.89
CA LEU A 11 0.16 37.92 -0.14
C LEU A 11 1.00 38.12 -1.40
N LEU A 12 1.65 37.06 -1.88
CA LEU A 12 2.23 37.02 -3.23
C LEU A 12 1.45 36.03 -4.08
N VAL A 13 0.59 36.57 -4.94
CA VAL A 13 -0.12 35.86 -6.00
C VAL A 13 0.79 35.87 -7.23
N ILE A 14 1.32 34.71 -7.64
CA ILE A 14 2.07 34.57 -8.88
C ILE A 14 1.12 34.01 -9.94
N ILE A 15 0.61 34.86 -10.82
CA ILE A 15 -0.11 34.47 -12.04
C ILE A 15 0.95 34.31 -13.14
N GLY A 16 1.24 33.07 -13.51
CA GLY A 16 2.09 32.74 -14.66
C GLY A 16 1.23 32.29 -15.84
N ALA A 17 0.85 33.21 -16.73
CA ALA A 17 0.32 32.91 -18.05
C ALA A 17 1.48 32.82 -19.04
N VAL A 18 1.63 31.71 -19.76
CA VAL A 18 2.52 31.63 -20.92
C VAL A 18 1.72 31.11 -22.11
N ALA A 19 1.63 31.97 -23.11
CA ALA A 19 0.85 31.80 -24.32
C ALA A 19 1.48 30.79 -25.29
N THR A 20 0.60 30.03 -25.95
CA THR A 20 0.85 29.17 -27.10
C THR A 20 1.37 29.94 -28.32
N ALA A 21 2.42 29.44 -28.97
CA ALA A 21 2.82 29.83 -30.31
C ALA A 21 2.62 28.65 -31.28
N PHE A 22 1.62 28.79 -32.15
CA PHE A 22 1.44 27.97 -33.35
C PHE A 22 2.55 28.30 -34.36
N PHE A 23 3.32 27.30 -34.78
CA PHE A 23 4.17 27.40 -35.98
C PHE A 23 3.61 26.46 -37.04
N THR A 24 2.88 27.04 -38.00
CA THR A 24 2.57 26.41 -39.28
C THR A 24 3.75 26.60 -40.22
N GLY A 25 4.30 25.50 -40.73
CA GLY A 25 5.30 25.51 -41.80
C GLY A 25 5.01 24.35 -42.75
N VAL A 26 4.31 24.66 -43.85
CA VAL A 26 4.19 23.82 -45.04
C VAL A 26 5.45 24.06 -45.88
N PHE A 27 6.19 23.00 -46.19
CA PHE A 27 7.09 22.93 -47.34
C PHE A 27 6.96 21.55 -47.98
N GLU A 28 6.88 21.59 -49.31
CA GLU A 28 6.54 20.55 -50.26
C GLU A 28 7.82 19.92 -50.85
N ASP A 29 7.64 18.75 -51.48
CA ASP A 29 8.48 18.07 -52.47
C ASP A 29 9.81 17.38 -52.09
N GLY A 30 9.93 16.13 -52.55
CA GLY A 30 11.22 15.52 -52.89
C GLY A 30 11.35 14.03 -52.55
N GLY A 31 11.06 13.16 -53.52
CA GLY A 31 11.17 11.71 -53.39
C GLY A 31 12.60 11.13 -53.35
N GLY A 32 12.69 9.81 -53.20
CA GLY A 32 13.89 9.04 -53.56
C GLY A 32 14.29 7.90 -52.62
N ALA A 33 13.76 6.72 -52.94
CA ALA A 33 14.30 5.36 -52.77
C ALA A 33 15.58 5.07 -51.95
N GLY A 34 15.50 3.98 -51.18
CA GLY A 34 16.53 2.94 -51.18
C GLY A 34 17.32 2.78 -49.88
N GLY A 35 17.08 1.67 -49.18
CA GLY A 35 17.87 1.23 -48.03
C GLY A 35 17.21 0.06 -47.31
N GLU A 36 17.39 -1.14 -47.86
CA GLU A 36 17.06 -2.42 -47.22
C GLU A 36 18.06 -2.73 -46.09
N GLU A 37 17.63 -3.58 -45.17
CA GLU A 37 18.40 -4.31 -44.15
C GLU A 37 18.62 -3.65 -42.78
N ASP A 38 17.65 -3.85 -41.88
CA ASP A 38 17.99 -4.37 -40.55
C ASP A 38 16.98 -5.43 -40.12
N LYS A 39 17.37 -6.71 -40.25
CA LYS A 39 16.69 -7.82 -39.58
C LYS A 39 17.08 -7.80 -38.10
N GLY A 40 16.56 -6.82 -37.39
CA GLY A 40 16.78 -6.60 -35.97
C GLY A 40 15.46 -6.56 -35.19
N ARG A 41 14.94 -7.76 -34.87
CA ARG A 41 14.14 -8.03 -33.67
C ARG A 41 12.86 -7.19 -33.43
N ALA A 42 11.71 -7.80 -33.75
CA ALA A 42 10.48 -7.56 -33.01
C ALA A 42 9.55 -8.78 -33.11
N VAL A 43 9.86 -9.85 -32.40
CA VAL A 43 8.79 -10.71 -31.89
C VAL A 43 8.36 -9.99 -30.61
N SER A 44 7.33 -9.15 -30.71
CA SER A 44 6.53 -8.83 -29.54
C SER A 44 5.78 -10.11 -29.17
N PRO A 45 6.00 -10.71 -27.99
CA PRO A 45 4.87 -11.29 -27.33
C PRO A 45 3.99 -10.10 -26.98
N SER A 46 2.84 -10.00 -27.65
CA SER A 46 1.69 -9.37 -27.01
C SER A 46 1.48 -10.16 -25.73
N ASP A 47 2.05 -9.68 -24.62
CA ASP A 47 1.71 -10.10 -23.28
C ASP A 47 0.31 -9.57 -22.97
N ALA A 48 -0.68 -10.15 -23.66
CA ALA A 48 -2.01 -10.32 -23.13
C ALA A 48 -1.97 -11.53 -22.18
N ALA A 49 -1.13 -11.44 -21.16
CA ALA A 49 -1.22 -12.27 -19.98
C ALA A 49 -1.99 -11.43 -18.96
N GLY A 50 -3.17 -11.90 -18.57
CA GLY A 50 -3.96 -11.25 -17.51
C GLY A 50 -3.09 -10.99 -16.29
N SER A 51 -3.36 -9.87 -15.60
CA SER A 51 -2.66 -9.42 -14.40
C SER A 51 -2.36 -10.59 -13.47
N THR A 52 -1.14 -11.11 -13.53
CA THR A 52 -0.75 -12.24 -12.70
C THR A 52 -0.60 -11.71 -11.29
N SER A 53 -1.46 -12.14 -10.38
CA SER A 53 -1.10 -12.19 -8.97
C SER A 53 0.28 -12.85 -8.88
N GLY A 54 1.30 -12.07 -8.52
CA GLY A 54 2.69 -12.52 -8.68
C GLY A 54 3.78 -11.46 -8.90
N GLU A 55 3.53 -10.17 -8.68
CA GLU A 55 4.60 -9.15 -8.77
C GLU A 55 5.63 -9.26 -7.62
N CYS A 56 5.26 -9.89 -6.50
CA CYS A 56 6.18 -10.23 -5.42
C CYS A 56 5.78 -11.56 -4.76
N ARG A 57 6.74 -12.25 -4.14
CA ARG A 57 6.51 -13.41 -3.27
C ARG A 57 7.47 -13.43 -2.08
N GLY A 58 6.97 -13.78 -0.90
CA GLY A 58 7.76 -13.96 0.31
C GLY A 58 8.49 -12.69 0.73
N ALA A 59 9.80 -12.81 0.96
CA ALA A 59 10.69 -11.71 1.31
C ALA A 59 10.57 -10.49 0.39
N SER A 60 10.34 -10.70 -0.92
CA SER A 60 10.22 -9.61 -1.89
C SER A 60 8.93 -8.79 -1.74
N CYS A 61 7.93 -9.29 -1.00
CA CYS A 61 6.71 -8.57 -0.68
C CYS A 61 6.84 -7.62 0.52
N GLN A 62 7.95 -7.69 1.27
CA GLN A 62 8.09 -6.89 2.49
C GLN A 62 7.95 -5.38 2.20
N GLY A 63 7.09 -4.72 2.98
CA GLY A 63 6.85 -3.28 2.87
C GLY A 63 5.96 -2.86 1.69
N LYS A 64 5.46 -3.80 0.88
CA LYS A 64 4.55 -3.52 -0.23
C LYS A 64 3.09 -3.62 0.22
N SER A 65 2.20 -2.87 -0.45
CA SER A 65 0.75 -2.94 -0.23
C SER A 65 0.18 -4.23 -0.82
N ALA A 66 -0.69 -4.92 -0.08
CA ALA A 66 -1.33 -6.14 -0.56
C ALA A 66 -2.33 -5.86 -1.70
N ASN A 67 -2.97 -4.69 -1.69
CA ASN A 67 -3.93 -4.30 -2.72
C ASN A 67 -3.21 -3.95 -4.02
N ASP A 68 -2.12 -3.17 -3.93
CA ASP A 68 -1.43 -2.66 -5.12
C ASP A 68 -0.71 -3.78 -5.88
N TYR A 69 -0.28 -4.83 -5.18
CA TYR A 69 0.43 -6.00 -5.74
C TYR A 69 -0.47 -7.22 -5.95
N GLY A 70 -1.80 -7.07 -5.80
CA GLY A 70 -2.78 -8.12 -6.08
C GLY A 70 -2.89 -9.24 -5.03
N CYS A 71 -2.07 -9.24 -3.99
CA CYS A 71 -2.08 -10.23 -2.91
C CYS A 71 -3.38 -10.24 -2.08
N ALA A 72 -4.17 -9.16 -2.13
CA ALA A 72 -5.46 -9.13 -1.46
C ALA A 72 -6.51 -10.08 -2.09
N GLY A 73 -6.32 -10.51 -3.35
CA GLY A 73 -7.31 -11.26 -4.12
C GLY A 73 -7.57 -12.68 -3.62
N ASP A 74 -6.54 -13.37 -3.13
CA ASP A 74 -6.61 -14.74 -2.59
C ASP A 74 -6.48 -14.77 -1.06
N ALA A 75 -6.52 -13.59 -0.42
CA ALA A 75 -6.24 -13.44 0.99
C ALA A 75 -7.24 -14.19 1.86
N LYS A 76 -6.71 -14.98 2.81
CA LYS A 76 -7.46 -15.64 3.88
C LYS A 76 -7.26 -14.92 5.19
N VAL A 77 -8.23 -14.99 6.08
CA VAL A 77 -8.10 -14.54 7.48
C VAL A 77 -7.62 -15.73 8.29
N LEU A 78 -6.40 -15.66 8.84
CA LEU A 78 -5.86 -16.73 9.69
C LEU A 78 -6.31 -16.59 11.15
N ALA A 79 -6.46 -15.36 11.62
CA ALA A 79 -6.97 -15.06 12.95
C ALA A 79 -7.70 -13.73 12.95
N HIS A 80 -8.71 -13.59 13.81
CA HIS A 80 -9.43 -12.35 14.01
C HIS A 80 -9.94 -12.23 15.45
N ALA A 81 -10.24 -11.00 15.88
CA ALA A 81 -10.92 -10.73 17.12
C ALA A 81 -11.65 -9.38 17.04
N GLU A 82 -12.72 -9.25 17.82
CA GLU A 82 -13.52 -8.03 17.94
C GLU A 82 -13.55 -7.57 19.40
N LYS A 83 -12.99 -6.39 19.67
CA LYS A 83 -12.99 -5.75 20.99
C LYS A 83 -13.07 -4.23 20.81
N GLY A 84 -14.26 -3.73 20.49
CA GLY A 84 -14.47 -2.33 20.12
C GLY A 84 -14.11 -2.02 18.65
N VAL A 85 -13.06 -2.64 18.14
CA VAL A 85 -12.67 -2.68 16.72
C VAL A 85 -12.55 -4.12 16.25
N TYR A 86 -12.62 -4.33 14.93
CA TYR A 86 -12.42 -5.64 14.32
C TYR A 86 -11.02 -5.72 13.71
N LEU A 87 -10.22 -6.66 14.21
CA LEU A 87 -8.83 -6.92 13.79
C LEU A 87 -8.77 -8.23 13.02
N GLU A 88 -8.20 -8.20 11.83
CA GLU A 88 -7.88 -9.36 11.00
C GLU A 88 -6.37 -9.51 10.81
N LEU A 89 -5.88 -10.75 10.92
CA LEU A 89 -4.58 -11.17 10.43
C LEU A 89 -4.81 -11.90 9.10
N LYS A 90 -4.46 -11.24 8.00
CA LYS A 90 -4.69 -11.72 6.64
C LYS A 90 -3.41 -12.32 6.05
N TYR A 91 -3.57 -13.32 5.19
CA TYR A 91 -2.47 -14.03 4.53
C TYR A 91 -2.85 -14.40 3.09
N SER A 92 -1.93 -14.17 2.16
CA SER A 92 -2.05 -14.60 0.75
C SER A 92 -1.17 -15.83 0.49
N PRO A 93 -1.75 -17.00 0.17
CA PRO A 93 -1.00 -18.16 -0.31
C PRO A 93 -0.14 -17.89 -1.55
N GLU A 94 -0.65 -17.12 -2.52
CA GLU A 94 0.05 -16.82 -3.78
C GLU A 94 1.24 -15.88 -3.56
N CYS A 95 1.12 -14.90 -2.66
CA CYS A 95 2.23 -14.01 -2.32
C CYS A 95 3.10 -14.55 -1.17
N ALA A 96 2.68 -15.59 -0.45
CA ALA A 96 3.35 -16.08 0.77
C ALA A 96 3.69 -14.94 1.74
N ALA A 97 2.73 -14.04 1.96
CA ALA A 97 2.88 -12.81 2.73
C ALA A 97 1.62 -12.53 3.56
N ALA A 98 1.78 -11.80 4.66
CA ALA A 98 0.72 -11.50 5.60
C ALA A 98 0.69 -10.01 5.99
N TRP A 99 -0.46 -9.53 6.43
CA TRP A 99 -0.66 -8.17 6.92
C TRP A 99 -1.78 -8.10 7.95
N GLY A 100 -1.75 -7.09 8.80
CA GLY A 100 -2.85 -6.78 9.71
C GLY A 100 -3.84 -5.82 9.05
N LYS A 101 -5.14 -6.01 9.29
CA LYS A 101 -6.19 -5.06 8.92
C LYS A 101 -7.04 -4.73 10.15
N ILE A 102 -7.26 -3.45 10.40
CA ILE A 102 -8.19 -2.95 11.40
C ILE A 102 -9.38 -2.32 10.68
N THR A 103 -10.60 -2.58 11.17
CA THR A 103 -11.84 -1.95 10.72
C THR A 103 -12.68 -1.55 11.93
N GLN A 104 -13.67 -0.66 11.71
CA GLN A 104 -14.51 -0.08 12.77
C GLN A 104 -13.70 0.72 13.81
N GLY A 105 -12.46 1.11 13.48
CA GLY A 105 -11.65 2.00 14.29
C GLY A 105 -11.95 3.46 14.00
N ARG A 106 -11.17 4.35 14.60
CA ARG A 106 -11.20 5.79 14.36
C ARG A 106 -9.82 6.31 13.99
N VAL A 107 -9.78 7.57 13.53
CA VAL A 107 -8.53 8.25 13.23
C VAL A 107 -7.60 8.24 14.45
N GLY A 108 -6.36 7.79 14.22
CA GLY A 108 -5.32 7.61 15.22
C GLY A 108 -5.16 6.18 15.72
N ASP A 109 -6.15 5.29 15.54
CA ASP A 109 -5.98 3.88 15.93
C ASP A 109 -4.89 3.23 15.07
N VAL A 110 -4.14 2.30 15.67
CA VAL A 110 -2.98 1.66 15.06
C VAL A 110 -3.23 0.17 14.88
N VAL A 111 -2.84 -0.36 13.73
CA VAL A 111 -2.67 -1.80 13.51
C VAL A 111 -1.19 -2.10 13.30
N ARG A 112 -0.71 -3.17 13.93
CA ARG A 112 0.66 -3.68 13.77
C ARG A 112 0.63 -5.17 13.49
N ILE A 113 1.57 -5.64 12.69
CA ILE A 113 1.88 -7.06 12.50
C ILE A 113 3.37 -7.31 12.71
N ASP A 114 3.72 -8.44 13.32
CA ASP A 114 5.08 -8.82 13.66
C ASP A 114 5.32 -10.33 13.42
N ARG A 115 6.51 -10.67 12.91
CA ARG A 115 7.04 -12.04 12.75
C ARG A 115 8.40 -12.20 13.48
N GLY A 116 8.74 -11.30 14.39
CA GLY A 116 10.05 -11.19 15.02
C GLY A 116 10.99 -10.19 14.34
N VAL A 117 12.25 -10.20 14.77
CA VAL A 117 13.24 -9.13 14.49
C VAL A 117 13.35 -8.79 13.00
N GLY A 118 13.05 -7.52 12.67
CA GLY A 118 13.18 -6.96 11.33
C GLY A 118 12.03 -7.28 10.36
N LYS A 119 10.99 -7.99 10.81
CA LYS A 119 9.82 -8.37 10.01
C LYS A 119 8.54 -7.89 10.71
N SER A 120 8.36 -6.57 10.71
CA SER A 120 7.17 -5.93 11.26
C SER A 120 6.70 -4.79 10.37
N ALA A 121 5.41 -4.50 10.46
CA ALA A 121 4.79 -3.37 9.78
C ALA A 121 3.69 -2.79 10.66
N GLN A 122 3.45 -1.48 10.53
CA GLN A 122 2.37 -0.80 11.23
C GLN A 122 1.67 0.19 10.31
N ALA A 123 0.41 0.50 10.61
CA ALA A 123 -0.36 1.54 9.96
C ALA A 123 -1.28 2.22 10.96
N VAL A 124 -1.50 3.52 10.75
CA VAL A 124 -2.40 4.35 11.57
C VAL A 124 -3.61 4.71 10.72
N ILE A 125 -4.82 4.63 11.25
CA ILE A 125 -6.01 5.15 10.55
C ILE A 125 -5.85 6.68 10.44
N THR A 126 -5.67 7.21 9.24
CA THR A 126 -5.53 8.66 8.99
C THR A 126 -6.81 9.29 8.46
N SER A 127 -7.72 8.47 7.93
CA SER A 127 -9.05 8.86 7.48
C SER A 127 -9.98 7.64 7.49
N GLY A 128 -11.29 7.87 7.46
CA GLY A 128 -12.27 6.78 7.48
C GLY A 128 -12.28 6.01 8.80
N TYR A 129 -12.51 4.69 8.72
CA TYR A 129 -12.69 3.79 9.86
C TYR A 129 -11.88 2.49 9.74
N ASP A 130 -10.98 2.40 8.76
CA ASP A 130 -10.13 1.24 8.54
C ASP A 130 -8.74 1.63 8.05
N ASN A 131 -7.78 0.74 8.29
CA ASN A 131 -6.49 0.75 7.62
C ASN A 131 -5.86 -0.64 7.67
N HIS A 132 -4.76 -0.84 6.95
CA HIS A 132 -4.01 -2.08 6.94
C HIS A 132 -2.51 -1.80 6.89
N THR A 133 -1.73 -2.72 7.46
CA THR A 133 -0.28 -2.66 7.36
C THR A 133 0.17 -2.98 5.94
N THR A 134 1.39 -2.59 5.61
CA THR A 134 2.10 -3.23 4.49
C THR A 134 2.37 -4.71 4.81
N MET A 135 2.70 -5.47 3.77
CA MET A 135 2.96 -6.89 3.89
C MET A 135 4.28 -7.18 4.59
N ILE A 136 4.30 -8.27 5.35
CA ILE A 136 5.50 -8.92 5.84
C ILE A 136 5.60 -10.35 5.28
N PRO A 137 6.82 -10.89 5.11
CA PRO A 137 7.00 -12.24 4.56
C PRO A 137 6.37 -13.29 5.48
N ALA A 138 5.68 -14.27 4.90
CA ALA A 138 5.00 -15.37 5.61
C ALA A 138 5.22 -16.73 4.90
N GLU A 139 6.42 -16.93 4.34
CA GLU A 139 6.82 -18.19 3.71
C GLU A 139 7.42 -19.20 4.71
N GLY A 140 7.34 -20.50 4.38
CA GLY A 140 7.87 -21.58 5.21
C GLY A 140 7.14 -21.72 6.54
N ASP A 141 7.88 -22.02 7.60
CA ASP A 141 7.35 -21.98 8.96
C ASP A 141 7.35 -20.54 9.50
N PHE A 142 6.23 -20.14 10.11
CA PHE A 142 6.05 -18.79 10.63
C PHE A 142 5.18 -18.77 11.87
N ALA A 143 5.41 -17.76 12.70
CA ALA A 143 4.53 -17.32 13.77
C ALA A 143 4.33 -15.80 13.62
N LEU A 144 3.08 -15.38 13.58
CA LEU A 144 2.66 -14.00 13.37
C LEU A 144 1.85 -13.53 14.56
N GLU A 145 2.06 -12.28 14.96
CA GLU A 145 1.19 -11.57 15.90
C GLU A 145 0.69 -10.29 15.23
N ALA A 146 -0.62 -10.07 15.23
CA ALA A 146 -1.23 -8.81 14.84
C ALA A 146 -1.87 -8.16 16.07
N CYS A 147 -1.65 -6.87 16.26
CA CYS A 147 -2.21 -6.11 17.38
C CYS A 147 -2.97 -4.89 16.86
N ALA A 148 -4.06 -4.56 17.53
CA ALA A 148 -4.76 -3.28 17.42
C ALA A 148 -4.46 -2.45 18.67
N GLU A 149 -4.13 -1.17 18.49
CA GLU A 149 -3.87 -0.22 19.56
C GLU A 149 -4.79 1.00 19.43
N PRO A 150 -5.52 1.38 20.49
CA PRO A 150 -6.42 2.52 20.45
C PRO A 150 -5.64 3.83 20.41
N ASN A 151 -6.22 4.85 19.78
CA ASN A 151 -5.79 6.23 19.96
C ASN A 151 -6.19 6.74 21.36
N ASP A 152 -5.23 7.08 22.20
CA ASP A 152 -5.46 7.61 23.56
C ASP A 152 -5.15 9.12 23.70
N THR A 153 -4.89 9.81 22.59
CA THR A 153 -4.45 11.23 22.59
C THR A 153 -5.46 12.21 23.18
N ASP A 154 -6.73 11.82 23.32
CA ASP A 154 -7.82 12.60 23.95
C ASP A 154 -8.11 12.22 25.42
N GLY A 155 -7.35 11.27 25.98
CA GLY A 155 -7.31 10.97 27.42
C GLY A 155 -7.83 9.59 27.82
N THR A 156 -8.85 9.04 27.14
CA THR A 156 -9.34 7.68 27.40
C THR A 156 -9.70 6.97 26.11
N ALA A 157 -9.00 5.86 25.85
CA ALA A 157 -9.33 4.95 24.77
C ALA A 157 -10.71 4.28 24.98
N ASP A 158 -11.48 4.13 23.90
CA ASP A 158 -12.80 3.46 23.92
C ASP A 158 -12.69 1.93 24.09
N TRP A 159 -11.49 1.37 23.89
CA TRP A 159 -11.20 -0.06 23.92
C TRP A 159 -9.74 -0.29 24.28
N ASP A 160 -9.41 -1.46 24.83
CA ASP A 160 -8.04 -1.80 25.24
C ASP A 160 -7.26 -2.46 24.11
N ARG A 161 -5.95 -2.21 24.03
CA ARG A 161 -5.04 -2.92 23.11
C ARG A 161 -5.26 -4.45 23.20
N PHE A 162 -5.37 -5.10 22.05
CA PHE A 162 -5.45 -6.55 21.96
C PHE A 162 -4.72 -7.09 20.74
N CYS A 163 -4.37 -8.37 20.78
CA CYS A 163 -3.64 -9.04 19.71
C CYS A 163 -4.25 -10.41 19.38
N VAL A 164 -4.00 -10.85 18.15
CA VAL A 164 -4.30 -12.19 17.62
C VAL A 164 -3.01 -12.81 17.09
N LYS A 165 -2.93 -14.15 17.10
CA LYS A 165 -1.77 -14.89 16.63
C LYS A 165 -2.18 -15.92 15.60
N ALA A 166 -1.28 -16.18 14.65
CA ALA A 166 -1.42 -17.23 13.67
C ALA A 166 -0.05 -17.83 13.32
N THR A 167 -0.04 -19.05 12.83
CA THR A 167 1.13 -19.83 12.47
C THR A 167 0.94 -20.48 11.10
N ALA A 168 1.99 -21.11 10.57
CA ALA A 168 1.90 -21.87 9.32
C ALA A 168 0.89 -23.03 9.40
N ALA A 169 0.63 -23.57 10.60
CA ALA A 169 -0.33 -24.65 10.81
C ALA A 169 -1.77 -24.22 10.49
N ASP A 170 -2.13 -22.98 10.86
CA ASP A 170 -3.46 -22.37 10.64
C ASP A 170 -3.79 -22.24 9.15
N VAL A 171 -2.79 -22.12 8.28
CA VAL A 171 -2.99 -22.11 6.81
C VAL A 171 -3.46 -23.48 6.30
N THR A 172 -2.97 -24.55 6.93
CA THR A 172 -3.22 -25.94 6.50
C THR A 172 -4.42 -26.58 7.20
N GLY A 173 -5.02 -25.90 8.18
CA GLY A 173 -6.13 -26.42 8.97
C GLY A 173 -5.75 -27.60 9.88
N ARG A 174 -4.49 -27.63 10.34
CA ARG A 174 -3.97 -28.61 11.31
C ARG A 174 -3.66 -27.93 12.62
#